data_AF-A0AAD4Q4J4-F1
#
_entry.id   AF-A0AAD4Q4J4-F1
#
_cell.length_a   1.000
_cell.length_b   1.000
_cell.length_c   1.000
_cell.angle_alpha   90.00
_cell.angle_beta   90.00
_cell.angle_gamma   90.00
#
_symmetry.space_group_name_H-M   'P 1'
#
loop_
_entity.id
_entity.type
_entity.pdbx_description
1 polymer ?
#
loop_
_entity_poly.entity_id
_entity_poly.type
_entity_poly.pdbx_seq_one_letter_code
_entity_poly.pdbx_strand_id
1 'polypeptide(L)'
;MGHSRHCFDSLLQYIMCGTSGDTLLYTWGRNQTGNGQLRRCIDWDSRRDWAKNNSACYVDSDHPIALYDHFGHCESREHDGIRMYNS
;
A
#
# COMPACT_ATOMS: atom_id res chain seq x y z
N MET A 1 -16.25 -17.44 5.17
CA MET A 1 -15.38 -16.28 4.84
C MET A 1 -15.57 -15.94 3.37
N GLY A 2 -15.99 -14.72 3.05
CA GLY A 2 -16.45 -14.33 1.72
C GLY A 2 -15.33 -14.13 0.70
N HIS A 3 -15.68 -14.25 -0.58
CA HIS A 3 -14.75 -14.16 -1.71
C HIS A 3 -13.94 -12.85 -1.74
N SER A 4 -14.60 -11.73 -1.46
CA SER A 4 -13.97 -10.40 -1.43
C SER A 4 -12.85 -10.31 -0.39
N ARG A 5 -13.05 -10.84 0.82
CA ARG A 5 -12.09 -10.72 1.91
C ARG A 5 -10.76 -11.41 1.59
N HIS A 6 -10.77 -12.64 1.08
CA HIS A 6 -9.51 -13.35 0.76
C HIS A 6 -8.81 -12.73 -0.45
N CYS A 7 -9.58 -12.16 -1.39
CA CYS A 7 -9.02 -11.47 -2.55
C CYS A 7 -8.25 -10.21 -2.11
N PHE A 8 -8.86 -9.37 -1.27
CA PHE A 8 -8.19 -8.17 -0.75
C PHE A 8 -7.02 -8.50 0.17
N ASP A 9 -7.12 -9.57 0.96
CA ASP A 9 -6.00 -10.06 1.76
C ASP A 9 -4.83 -10.54 0.88
N SER A 10 -5.12 -11.31 -0.18
CA SER A 10 -4.11 -11.78 -1.14
C SER A 10 -3.44 -10.62 -1.89
N LEU A 11 -4.22 -9.58 -2.25
CA LEU A 11 -3.70 -8.36 -2.85
C LEU A 11 -2.79 -7.59 -1.89
N LEU A 12 -3.17 -7.46 -0.62
CA LEU A 12 -2.34 -6.82 0.40
C LEU A 12 -1.02 -7.58 0.58
N GLN A 13 -1.07 -8.91 0.70
CA GLN A 13 0.13 -9.75 0.74
C GLN A 13 1.03 -9.54 -0.49
N TYR A 14 0.45 -9.41 -1.68
CA TYR A 14 1.20 -9.10 -2.90
C TYR A 14 1.84 -7.71 -2.85
N ILE A 15 1.16 -6.67 -2.36
CA ILE A 15 1.76 -5.33 -2.21
C ILE A 15 2.90 -5.36 -1.19
N MET A 16 2.69 -6.04 -0.06
CA MET A 16 3.64 -6.12 1.04
C MET A 16 4.86 -6.98 0.76
N CYS A 17 4.75 -7.97 -0.14
CA CYS A 17 5.84 -8.93 -0.37
C CYS A 17 6.25 -9.05 -1.84
N GLY A 18 5.36 -8.76 -2.78
CA GLY A 18 5.61 -8.87 -4.23
C GLY A 18 6.28 -7.65 -4.84
N THR A 19 6.05 -6.46 -4.27
CA THR A 19 6.57 -5.17 -4.77
C THR A 19 7.44 -4.43 -3.75
N SER A 20 7.79 -5.09 -2.65
CA SER A 20 8.26 -4.47 -1.41
C SER A 20 9.75 -4.17 -1.33
N GLY A 21 10.47 -4.15 -2.45
CA GLY A 21 11.88 -3.78 -2.45
C GLY A 21 12.44 -3.55 -3.85
N ASP A 22 13.71 -3.17 -3.92
CA ASP A 22 14.47 -2.91 -5.16
C ASP A 22 14.76 -4.20 -5.96
N THR A 23 14.27 -5.33 -5.48
CA THR A 23 14.48 -6.62 -6.13
C THR A 23 13.58 -6.70 -7.35
N LEU A 24 14.17 -6.38 -8.51
CA LEU A 24 13.55 -6.63 -9.80
C LEU A 24 13.04 -8.07 -9.84
N LEU A 25 11.81 -8.22 -10.35
CA LEU A 25 11.24 -9.55 -10.56
C LEU A 25 12.11 -10.25 -11.61
N TYR A 26 12.83 -11.29 -11.20
CA TYR A 26 13.64 -12.05 -12.13
C TYR A 26 12.69 -12.75 -13.12
N THR A 27 12.85 -12.46 -14.41
CA THR A 27 12.02 -13.06 -15.48
C THR A 27 12.90 -13.96 -16.33
N TRP A 28 12.62 -15.26 -16.33
CA TRP A 28 13.03 -16.15 -17.40
C TRP A 28 11.76 -16.75 -18.02
N GLY A 29 11.74 -16.95 -19.35
CA GLY A 29 10.54 -17.14 -20.16
C GLY A 29 9.48 -18.12 -19.61
N ARG A 30 8.25 -18.01 -20.15
CA ARG A 30 6.97 -18.66 -19.71
C ARG A 30 6.09 -17.86 -18.74
N ASN A 31 6.26 -16.54 -18.64
CA ASN A 31 5.37 -15.67 -17.85
C ASN A 31 5.35 -16.00 -16.34
N GLN A 32 6.39 -16.67 -15.82
CA GLN A 32 6.53 -17.03 -14.40
C GLN A 32 7.46 -16.06 -13.66
N THR A 33 7.23 -14.78 -13.88
CA THR A 33 8.01 -13.69 -13.28
C THR A 33 7.99 -13.77 -11.76
N GLY A 34 9.17 -13.85 -11.13
CA GLY A 34 9.30 -13.83 -9.67
C GLY A 34 8.82 -15.10 -8.92
N ASN A 35 8.58 -16.22 -9.62
CA ASN A 35 8.21 -17.49 -8.99
C ASN A 35 9.40 -18.09 -8.20
N GLY A 36 9.19 -18.51 -6.95
CA GLY A 36 10.22 -19.08 -6.06
C GLY A 36 11.24 -18.07 -5.50
N GLN A 37 11.12 -16.79 -5.85
CA GLN A 37 12.03 -15.75 -5.38
C GLN A 37 11.76 -15.42 -3.91
N LEU A 38 12.79 -15.54 -3.07
CA LEU A 38 12.69 -15.10 -1.67
C LEU A 38 12.43 -13.58 -1.65
N ARG A 39 11.36 -13.18 -0.99
CA ARG A 39 10.96 -11.78 -0.86
C ARG A 39 11.15 -11.32 0.58
N ARG A 40 11.64 -10.09 0.75
CA ARG A 40 11.55 -9.40 2.03
C ARG A 40 10.24 -8.62 2.02
N CYS A 41 9.26 -9.08 2.80
CA CYS A 41 8.05 -8.29 3.01
C CYS A 41 8.40 -7.00 3.75
N ILE A 42 7.71 -5.91 3.41
CA ILE A 42 7.78 -4.67 4.17
C ILE A 42 6.88 -4.74 5.40
N ASP A 43 7.31 -4.08 6.47
CA ASP A 43 6.43 -3.78 7.58
C ASP A 43 5.39 -2.74 7.14
N TRP A 44 4.12 -3.15 7.08
CA TRP A 44 3.03 -2.30 6.63
C TRP A 44 2.85 -1.09 7.55
N ASP A 45 3.00 -1.28 8.86
CA ASP A 45 2.80 -0.21 9.83
C ASP A 45 3.85 0.89 9.64
N SER A 46 5.13 0.51 9.54
CA SER A 46 6.22 1.45 9.21
C SER A 46 6.02 2.13 7.85
N ARG A 47 5.58 1.41 6.82
CA ARG A 47 5.33 2.00 5.49
C ARG A 47 4.18 3.01 5.53
N ARG A 48 3.10 2.68 6.22
CA ARG A 48 1.95 3.57 6.41
C ARG A 48 2.38 4.83 7.14
N ASP A 49 3.17 4.70 8.19
CA ASP A 49 3.65 5.84 8.97
C ASP A 49 4.59 6.73 8.14
N TRP A 50 5.47 6.14 7.33
CA TRP A 50 6.27 6.88 6.36
C TRP A 50 5.40 7.61 5.34
N ALA A 51 4.40 6.96 4.76
CA ALA A 51 3.51 7.58 3.76
C ALA A 51 2.72 8.74 4.37
N LYS A 52 2.27 8.61 5.62
CA LYS A 52 1.63 9.69 6.38
C LYS A 52 2.57 10.89 6.55
N ASN A 53 3.81 10.66 6.99
CA ASN A 53 4.79 11.72 7.21
C ASN A 53 5.28 12.40 5.92
N ASN A 54 5.10 11.76 4.76
CA ASN A 54 5.51 12.27 3.45
C ASN A 54 4.32 12.61 2.53
N SER A 55 3.12 12.70 3.10
CA SER A 55 1.91 13.07 2.34
C SER A 55 1.85 14.58 2.11
N ALA A 56 1.32 14.98 0.95
CA ALA A 56 0.96 16.38 0.69
C ALA A 56 -0.34 16.81 1.43
N CYS A 57 -1.00 15.85 2.08
CA CYS A 57 -2.25 16.05 2.81
C CYS A 57 -3.34 16.69 1.94
N TYR A 58 -3.60 16.02 0.82
CA TYR A 58 -4.64 16.41 -0.12
C TYR A 58 -6.03 16.10 0.46
N VAL A 59 -6.94 17.07 0.37
CA VAL A 59 -8.36 16.90 0.66
C VAL A 59 -9.18 17.11 -0.60
N ASP A 60 -10.23 16.31 -0.78
CA ASP A 60 -11.19 16.49 -1.86
C ASP A 60 -12.26 17.52 -1.46
N SER A 61 -12.90 18.16 -2.44
CA SER A 61 -13.94 19.17 -2.21
C SER A 61 -15.09 18.97 -3.18
N ASP A 62 -16.31 19.02 -2.66
CA ASP A 62 -17.54 18.96 -3.44
C ASP A 62 -17.83 20.25 -4.23
N HIS A 63 -17.07 21.32 -3.94
CA HIS A 63 -17.11 22.59 -4.65
C HIS A 63 -15.73 22.95 -5.23
N PRO A 64 -15.67 23.74 -6.33
CA PRO A 64 -14.39 24.17 -6.90
C PRO A 64 -13.61 25.05 -5.92
N ILE A 65 -12.43 24.58 -5.52
CA ILE A 65 -11.44 25.37 -4.79
C ILE A 65 -10.14 25.42 -5.61
N ALA A 66 -9.23 26.36 -5.31
CA ALA A 66 -7.98 26.42 -6.03
C ALA A 66 -7.11 25.19 -5.74
N LEU A 67 -6.34 24.72 -6.71
CA LEU A 67 -5.51 23.51 -6.57
C LEU A 67 -4.63 23.54 -5.31
N TYR A 68 -4.03 24.69 -5.00
CA TYR A 68 -3.17 24.85 -3.83
C TYR A 68 -3.91 24.71 -2.50
N ASP A 69 -5.21 25.04 -2.46
CA ASP A 69 -6.03 25.00 -1.26
C ASP A 69 -6.44 23.58 -0.87
N HIS A 70 -6.24 22.60 -1.76
CA HIS A 70 -6.45 21.20 -1.46
C HIS A 70 -5.35 20.59 -0.58
N PHE A 71 -4.18 21.22 -0.44
CA PHE A 71 -3.04 20.62 0.27
C PHE A 71 -2.89 21.13 1.71
N GLY A 72 -2.18 20.37 2.55
CA GLY A 72 -1.88 20.75 3.95
C GLY A 72 -2.94 20.37 4.97
N HIS A 73 -3.99 19.65 4.57
CA HIS A 73 -5.10 19.24 5.45
C HIS A 73 -4.86 17.84 6.02
N CYS A 74 -3.82 17.68 6.83
CA CYS A 74 -3.52 16.38 7.42
C CYS A 74 -4.54 16.10 8.55
N GLU A 75 -5.65 15.41 8.24
CA GLU A 75 -6.58 14.99 9.28
C GLU A 75 -5.89 14.10 10.32
N SER A 76 -6.30 14.23 11.58
CA SER A 76 -5.71 13.49 12.68
C SER A 76 -6.17 12.03 12.66
N ARG A 77 -5.25 11.14 12.26
CA ARG A 77 -5.15 9.74 12.71
C ARG A 77 -6.28 8.77 12.32
N GLU A 78 -6.84 8.86 11.11
CA GLU A 78 -7.54 7.68 10.61
C GLU A 78 -6.52 6.56 10.30
N HIS A 79 -6.79 5.39 10.87
CA HIS A 79 -6.15 4.15 10.47
C HIS A 79 -6.78 3.72 9.16
N ASP A 80 -5.99 3.19 8.24
CA ASP A 80 -6.38 2.68 6.90
C ASP A 80 -7.35 1.48 6.94
N GLY A 81 -7.98 1.20 8.10
CA GLY A 81 -8.86 0.08 8.35
C GLY A 81 -8.16 -1.28 8.38
N ILE A 82 -6.84 -1.33 8.12
CA ILE A 82 -6.05 -2.56 8.08
C ILE A 82 -5.53 -2.87 9.48
N ARG A 83 -5.84 -4.06 9.97
CA ARG A 83 -5.24 -4.62 11.20
C ARG A 83 -4.30 -5.76 10.81
N MET A 84 -3.01 -5.52 10.98
CA MET A 84 -2.00 -6.56 10.85
C MET A 84 -2.17 -7.52 12.04
N TYR A 85 -2.67 -8.73 11.79
CA TYR A 85 -2.62 -9.80 12.78
C TYR A 85 -1.22 -10.40 12.70
N ASN A 86 -0.52 -10.52 13.84
CA ASN A 86 0.74 -11.26 13.88
C ASN A 86 0.48 -12.67 13.34
N SER A 87 1.06 -12.96 12.18
CA SER A 87 1.12 -14.28 11.55
C SER A 87 2.26 -15.10 12.13
#